data_AF-A6IPU1-F1
#
_entry.id   AF-A6IPU1-F1
#
_cell.length_a   1.000
_cell.length_b   1.000
_cell.length_c   1.000
_cell.angle_alpha   90.00
_cell.angle_beta   90.00
_cell.angle_gamma   90.00
#
_symmetry.space_group_name_H-M   'P 1'
#
loop_
_entity.id
_entity.type
_entity.pdbx_description
1 polymer ?
#
loop_
_entity_poly.entity_id
_entity_poly.type
_entity_poly.pdbx_seq_one_letter_code
_entity_poly.pdbx_strand_id
1 'polypeptide(L)'
;MAEASSQVRQNYDRCCEDAINNHIRLLLQASYSYLSMAFYFDRDDVALGNFKRFFLSKSHNCKASAEMFVFMQNKRGGHVFLPSIAKPDRESWHGGLRAMECAFRMEMTINQSLLNMHELAKGKDDAHLCDFLGQHCLDQQVHVLKKMGGYLTNLRQMGAPEQGLAEYLFDKLSL
;
A
#
# COMPACT_ATOMS: atom_id res chain seq x y z
N MET A 1 20.03 -27.30 -14.92
CA MET A 1 21.15 -26.89 -14.04
C MET A 1 20.55 -26.14 -12.88
N ALA A 2 20.75 -26.59 -11.63
CA ALA A 2 20.33 -25.80 -10.48
C ALA A 2 21.15 -24.50 -10.48
N GLU A 3 20.48 -23.34 -10.46
CA GLU A 3 21.18 -22.06 -10.29
C GLU A 3 21.96 -22.09 -8.98
N ALA A 4 23.24 -21.73 -9.05
CA ALA A 4 24.08 -21.61 -7.87
C ALA A 4 23.47 -20.53 -6.95
N SER A 5 23.39 -20.83 -5.65
CA SER A 5 22.91 -19.85 -4.66
C SER A 5 23.77 -18.59 -4.70
N SER A 6 23.14 -17.42 -4.58
CA SER A 6 23.84 -16.14 -4.51
C SER A 6 24.90 -16.15 -3.40
N GLN A 7 26.07 -15.57 -3.69
CA GLN A 7 27.23 -15.54 -2.77
C GLN A 7 26.97 -14.79 -1.45
N VAL A 8 25.98 -13.89 -1.43
CA VAL A 8 25.60 -13.10 -0.24
C VAL A 8 24.42 -13.70 0.51
N ARG A 9 23.83 -14.80 0.01
CA ARG A 9 22.63 -15.38 0.61
C ARG A 9 23.00 -16.13 1.89
N GLN A 10 22.57 -15.58 3.03
CA GLN A 10 22.78 -16.17 4.35
C GLN A 10 21.50 -16.08 5.19
N ASN A 11 21.09 -17.22 5.74
CA ASN A 11 19.86 -17.38 6.55
C ASN A 11 18.63 -16.71 5.89
N TYR A 12 18.46 -16.93 4.59
CA TYR A 12 17.38 -16.33 3.82
C TYR A 12 16.57 -17.42 3.13
N ASP A 13 15.47 -17.83 3.75
CA ASP A 13 14.62 -18.93 3.30
C ASP A 13 13.87 -18.56 2.01
N ARG A 14 13.64 -19.54 1.14
CA ARG A 14 12.93 -19.33 -0.14
C ARG A 14 11.49 -18.85 0.07
N CYS A 15 10.81 -19.30 1.12
CA CYS A 15 9.46 -18.80 1.44
C CYS A 15 9.48 -17.30 1.79
N CYS A 16 10.54 -16.82 2.47
CA CYS A 16 10.69 -15.40 2.77
C CYS A 16 10.94 -14.58 1.50
N GLU A 17 11.78 -15.09 0.59
CA GLU A 17 12.01 -14.50 -0.75
C GLU A 17 10.72 -14.37 -1.56
N ASP A 18 9.91 -15.42 -1.61
CA ASP A 18 8.63 -15.43 -2.29
C ASP A 18 7.63 -14.48 -1.62
N ALA A 19 7.61 -14.41 -0.29
CA ALA A 19 6.75 -13.49 0.45
C ALA A 19 7.10 -12.03 0.12
N ILE A 20 8.38 -11.67 0.04
CA ILE A 20 8.79 -10.34 -0.41
C ILE A 20 8.34 -10.06 -1.83
N ASN A 21 8.56 -10.98 -2.77
CA ASN A 21 8.12 -10.80 -4.16
C ASN A 21 6.60 -10.59 -4.27
N ASN A 22 5.83 -11.35 -3.52
CA ASN A 22 4.37 -11.18 -3.43
C ASN A 22 3.99 -9.82 -2.84
N HIS A 23 4.73 -9.33 -1.84
CA HIS A 23 4.48 -8.03 -1.22
C HIS A 23 4.85 -6.86 -2.14
N ILE A 24 5.96 -6.96 -2.88
CA ILE A 24 6.35 -5.99 -3.92
C ILE A 24 5.22 -5.87 -4.95
N ARG A 25 4.70 -6.99 -5.45
CA ARG A 25 3.54 -6.99 -6.37
C ARG A 25 2.33 -6.26 -5.75
N LEU A 26 2.01 -6.56 -4.50
CA LEU A 26 0.88 -5.94 -3.80
C LEU A 26 1.04 -4.42 -3.69
N LEU A 27 2.23 -3.93 -3.34
CA LEU A 27 2.53 -2.50 -3.24
C LEU A 27 2.44 -1.80 -4.61
N LEU A 28 2.92 -2.43 -5.68
CA LEU A 28 2.81 -1.90 -7.04
C LEU A 28 1.35 -1.85 -7.53
N GLN A 29 0.55 -2.87 -7.23
CA GLN A 29 -0.90 -2.87 -7.49
C GLN A 29 -1.62 -1.76 -6.71
N ALA A 30 -1.23 -1.55 -5.44
CA ALA A 30 -1.77 -0.48 -4.62
C ALA A 30 -1.39 0.90 -5.16
N SER A 31 -0.12 1.08 -5.56
CA SER A 31 0.35 2.30 -6.21
C SER A 31 -0.46 2.63 -7.46
N TYR A 32 -0.74 1.64 -8.31
CA TYR A 32 -1.52 1.85 -9.53
C TYR A 32 -2.99 2.18 -9.25
N SER A 33 -3.59 1.53 -8.26
CA SER A 33 -4.96 1.83 -7.81
C SER A 33 -5.07 3.24 -7.25
N TYR A 34 -4.11 3.68 -6.44
CA TYR A 34 -4.05 5.05 -5.93
C TYR A 34 -3.83 6.08 -7.03
N LEU A 35 -3.06 5.76 -8.07
CA LEU A 35 -2.89 6.62 -9.23
C LEU A 35 -4.23 6.82 -9.97
N SER A 36 -4.98 5.73 -10.16
CA SER A 36 -6.32 5.79 -10.75
C SER A 36 -7.29 6.61 -9.89
N MET A 37 -7.26 6.46 -8.56
CA MET A 37 -8.06 7.31 -7.66
C MET A 37 -7.71 8.79 -7.82
N ALA A 38 -6.41 9.12 -7.82
CA ALA A 38 -5.95 10.50 -7.91
C ALA A 38 -6.49 11.19 -9.17
N PHE A 39 -6.37 10.54 -10.32
CA PHE A 39 -6.82 11.12 -11.59
C PHE A 39 -8.33 11.06 -11.81
N TYR A 40 -9.06 10.23 -11.07
CA TYR A 40 -10.51 10.36 -10.99
C TYR A 40 -10.93 11.68 -10.32
N PHE A 41 -10.28 12.06 -9.20
CA PHE A 41 -10.58 13.32 -8.51
C PHE A 41 -10.09 14.58 -9.24
N ASP A 42 -9.21 14.40 -10.24
CA ASP A 42 -8.71 15.48 -11.12
C ASP A 42 -9.63 15.80 -12.30
N ARG A 43 -10.63 14.95 -12.58
CA ARG A 43 -11.59 15.19 -13.66
C ARG A 43 -12.42 16.44 -13.38
N ASP A 44 -12.83 17.13 -14.43
CA ASP A 44 -13.67 18.35 -14.34
C ASP A 44 -15.04 18.08 -13.71
N ASP A 45 -15.59 16.87 -13.89
CA ASP A 45 -16.87 16.44 -13.31
C ASP A 45 -16.76 15.89 -11.87
N VAL A 46 -15.57 15.93 -11.25
CA VAL A 46 -15.34 15.56 -9.84
C VAL A 46 -14.65 16.69 -9.07
N ALA A 47 -13.53 17.22 -9.59
CA ALA A 47 -12.85 18.45 -9.18
C ALA A 47 -12.50 18.59 -7.67
N LEU A 48 -12.06 17.51 -7.01
CA LEU A 48 -11.60 17.53 -5.60
C LEU A 48 -10.06 17.50 -5.51
N GLY A 49 -9.46 18.68 -5.58
CA GLY A 49 -8.00 18.82 -5.74
C GLY A 49 -7.14 18.30 -4.58
N ASN A 50 -7.61 18.35 -3.34
CA ASN A 50 -6.84 17.81 -2.20
C ASN A 50 -7.00 16.28 -2.09
N PHE A 51 -8.16 15.72 -2.47
CA PHE A 51 -8.29 14.27 -2.69
C PHE A 51 -7.33 13.76 -3.76
N LYS A 52 -7.23 14.44 -4.90
CA LYS A 52 -6.21 14.14 -5.92
C LYS A 52 -4.82 14.11 -5.30
N ARG A 53 -4.42 15.19 -4.61
CA ARG A 53 -3.08 15.31 -4.01
C ARG A 53 -2.81 14.19 -3.01
N PHE A 54 -3.78 13.89 -2.14
CA PHE A 54 -3.71 12.82 -1.16
C PHE A 54 -3.45 11.45 -1.81
N PHE A 55 -4.28 11.08 -2.79
CA PHE A 55 -4.12 9.77 -3.46
C PHE A 55 -2.87 9.71 -4.34
N LEU A 56 -2.46 10.80 -4.97
CA LEU A 56 -1.21 10.85 -5.72
C LEU A 56 0.00 10.64 -4.79
N SER A 57 0.00 11.29 -3.62
CA SER A 57 1.03 11.06 -2.60
C SER A 57 1.04 9.60 -2.12
N LYS A 58 -0.13 8.99 -1.91
CA LYS A 58 -0.24 7.57 -1.58
C LYS A 58 0.31 6.66 -2.67
N SER A 59 0.03 6.96 -3.93
CA SER A 59 0.58 6.22 -5.07
C SER A 59 2.12 6.24 -5.06
N HIS A 60 2.71 7.42 -4.85
CA HIS A 60 4.16 7.57 -4.76
C HIS A 60 4.75 6.84 -3.55
N ASN A 61 4.12 6.94 -2.38
CA ASN A 61 4.57 6.25 -1.17
C ASN A 61 4.59 4.73 -1.35
N CYS A 62 3.53 4.14 -1.92
CA CYS A 62 3.49 2.70 -2.19
C CYS A 62 4.60 2.27 -3.17
N LYS A 63 4.88 3.09 -4.20
CA LYS A 63 5.98 2.82 -5.14
C LYS A 63 7.33 2.86 -4.43
N ALA A 64 7.58 3.88 -3.60
CA ALA A 64 8.80 3.98 -2.81
C ALA A 64 8.96 2.81 -1.83
N SER A 65 7.88 2.36 -1.19
CA SER A 65 7.88 1.14 -0.37
C SER A 65 8.22 -0.10 -1.19
N ALA A 66 7.68 -0.26 -2.41
CA ALA A 66 8.01 -1.38 -3.28
C ALA A 66 9.51 -1.39 -3.63
N GLU A 67 10.08 -0.22 -3.96
CA GLU A 67 11.51 -0.05 -4.20
C GLU A 67 12.35 -0.42 -2.97
N MET A 68 11.93 0.00 -1.76
CA MET A 68 12.59 -0.38 -0.50
C MET A 68 12.67 -1.91 -0.33
N PHE A 69 11.59 -2.64 -0.64
CA PHE A 69 11.58 -4.11 -0.60
C PHE A 69 12.45 -4.72 -1.70
N VAL A 70 12.49 -4.14 -2.91
CA VAL A 70 13.40 -4.55 -3.98
C VAL A 70 14.87 -4.43 -3.55
N PHE A 71 15.24 -3.31 -2.93
CA PHE A 71 16.59 -3.13 -2.39
C PHE A 71 16.92 -4.16 -1.32
N MET A 72 15.99 -4.45 -0.41
CA MET A 72 16.19 -5.43 0.64
C MET A 72 16.30 -6.87 0.10
N GLN A 73 15.45 -7.25 -0.88
CA GLN A 73 15.51 -8.54 -1.58
C GLN A 73 16.92 -8.77 -2.18
N ASN A 74 17.42 -7.78 -2.93
CA ASN A 74 18.76 -7.84 -3.54
C ASN A 74 19.86 -7.88 -2.47
N LYS A 75 19.73 -7.09 -1.38
CA LYS A 75 20.69 -7.07 -0.26
C LYS A 75 20.84 -8.45 0.39
N ARG A 76 19.78 -9.25 0.44
CA ARG A 76 19.77 -10.61 1.03
C ARG A 76 20.13 -11.72 0.03
N GLY A 77 20.46 -11.37 -1.22
CA GLY A 77 20.76 -12.35 -2.27
C GLY A 77 19.53 -13.10 -2.78
N GLY A 78 18.34 -12.51 -2.64
CA GLY A 78 17.13 -12.94 -3.32
C GLY A 78 17.04 -12.36 -4.73
N HIS A 79 16.16 -12.94 -5.53
CA HIS A 79 15.84 -12.51 -6.89
C HIS A 79 14.46 -11.87 -6.92
N VAL A 80 14.40 -10.68 -7.50
CA VAL A 80 13.15 -9.95 -7.67
C VAL A 80 12.41 -10.50 -8.89
N PHE A 81 11.14 -10.84 -8.70
CA PHE A 81 10.23 -11.16 -9.79
C PHE A 81 9.15 -10.08 -9.89
N LEU A 82 9.13 -9.34 -11.00
CA LEU A 82 8.15 -8.28 -11.28
C LEU A 82 7.10 -8.77 -12.29
N PRO A 83 5.93 -9.23 -11.84
CA PRO A 83 4.87 -9.65 -12.74
C PRO A 83 4.13 -8.45 -13.33
N SER A 84 3.33 -8.71 -14.38
CA SER A 84 2.38 -7.74 -14.90
C SER A 84 1.41 -7.25 -13.81
N ILE A 85 1.19 -5.94 -13.76
CA ILE A 85 0.28 -5.30 -12.80
C ILE A 85 -1.10 -5.23 -13.46
N ALA A 86 -2.09 -5.90 -12.87
CA ALA A 86 -3.46 -5.83 -13.34
C ALA A 86 -4.03 -4.41 -13.20
N LYS A 87 -4.90 -4.03 -14.14
CA LYS A 87 -5.68 -2.78 -14.01
C LYS A 87 -6.54 -2.84 -12.73
N PRO A 88 -6.82 -1.69 -12.08
CA PRO A 88 -7.74 -1.66 -10.96
C PRO A 88 -9.12 -2.21 -11.36
N ASP A 89 -9.78 -2.95 -10.46
CA ASP A 89 -11.05 -3.64 -10.72
C ASP A 89 -12.26 -2.70 -10.91
N ARG A 90 -12.04 -1.38 -10.93
CA ARG A 90 -13.10 -0.37 -10.96
C ARG A 90 -12.86 0.64 -12.05
N GLU A 91 -13.91 0.92 -12.81
CA GLU A 91 -13.92 1.97 -13.84
C GLU A 91 -14.20 3.35 -13.23
N SER A 92 -14.81 3.42 -12.05
CA SER A 92 -15.09 4.66 -11.31
C SER A 92 -15.00 4.45 -9.80
N TRP A 93 -14.66 5.51 -9.06
CA TRP A 93 -14.50 5.48 -7.61
C TRP A 93 -15.73 5.98 -6.84
N HIS A 94 -16.70 6.58 -7.54
CA HIS A 94 -18.02 6.95 -7.01
C HIS A 94 -17.98 7.85 -5.77
N GLY A 95 -17.08 8.83 -5.75
CA GLY A 95 -16.96 9.85 -4.69
C GLY A 95 -15.86 9.59 -3.66
N GLY A 96 -15.60 10.60 -2.83
CA GLY A 96 -14.59 10.64 -1.78
C GLY A 96 -14.76 9.52 -0.74
N LEU A 97 -15.97 9.30 -0.23
CA LEU A 97 -16.19 8.26 0.79
C LEU A 97 -15.86 6.86 0.25
N ARG A 98 -16.41 6.51 -0.92
CA ARG A 98 -16.21 5.18 -1.52
C ARG A 98 -14.75 4.94 -1.91
N ALA A 99 -14.06 5.97 -2.41
CA ALA A 99 -12.62 5.91 -2.67
C ALA A 99 -11.82 5.66 -1.38
N MET A 100 -12.12 6.40 -0.31
CA MET A 100 -11.45 6.26 0.99
C MET A 100 -11.70 4.89 1.62
N GLU A 101 -12.90 4.32 1.48
CA GLU A 101 -13.22 2.96 1.96
C GLU A 101 -12.45 1.88 1.19
N CYS A 102 -12.32 2.06 -0.13
CA CYS A 102 -11.51 1.17 -0.94
C CYS A 102 -10.03 1.25 -0.53
N ALA A 103 -9.50 2.46 -0.42
CA ALA A 103 -8.14 2.71 0.04
C ALA A 103 -7.88 2.10 1.43
N PHE A 104 -8.81 2.28 2.38
CA PHE A 104 -8.67 1.70 3.72
C PHE A 104 -8.59 0.17 3.70
N ARG A 105 -9.41 -0.50 2.87
CA ARG A 105 -9.32 -1.96 2.69
C ARG A 105 -8.00 -2.41 2.05
N MET A 106 -7.47 -1.64 1.10
CA MET A 106 -6.16 -1.92 0.52
C MET A 106 -5.06 -1.82 1.59
N GLU A 107 -5.09 -0.79 2.44
CA GLU A 107 -4.11 -0.62 3.52
C GLU A 107 -4.21 -1.72 4.58
N MET A 108 -5.42 -2.22 4.89
CA MET A 108 -5.59 -3.39 5.75
C MET A 108 -4.97 -4.64 5.13
N THR A 109 -5.11 -4.82 3.80
CA THR A 109 -4.53 -5.94 3.06
C THR A 109 -3.00 -5.87 3.06
N ILE A 110 -2.43 -4.68 2.85
CA ILE A 110 -0.98 -4.43 2.95
C ILE A 110 -0.49 -4.76 4.35
N ASN A 111 -1.19 -4.30 5.39
CA ASN A 111 -0.83 -4.58 6.78
C ASN A 111 -0.86 -6.09 7.08
N GLN A 112 -1.90 -6.80 6.64
CA GLN A 112 -1.99 -8.23 6.84
C GLN A 112 -0.85 -8.97 6.13
N SER A 113 -0.46 -8.53 4.93
CA SER A 113 0.70 -9.08 4.23
C SER A 113 2.00 -8.87 5.00
N LEU A 114 2.18 -7.72 5.67
CA LEU A 114 3.35 -7.47 6.52
C LEU A 114 3.37 -8.38 7.75
N LEU A 115 2.22 -8.53 8.43
CA LEU A 115 2.08 -9.41 9.60
C LEU A 115 2.37 -10.86 9.26
N ASN A 116 1.80 -11.37 8.15
CA ASN A 116 2.06 -12.72 7.67
C ASN A 116 3.54 -12.93 7.32
N MET A 117 4.18 -11.93 6.71
CA MET A 117 5.61 -11.99 6.39
C MET A 117 6.47 -11.99 7.67
N HIS A 118 6.11 -11.21 8.67
CA HIS A 118 6.80 -11.19 9.96
C HIS A 118 6.66 -12.53 10.70
N GLU A 119 5.46 -13.12 10.71
CA GLU A 119 5.24 -14.45 11.29
C GLU A 119 6.05 -15.53 10.55
N LEU A 120 6.08 -15.48 9.22
CA LEU A 120 6.89 -16.38 8.40
C LEU A 120 8.39 -16.23 8.71
N ALA A 121 8.89 -14.99 8.75
CA ALA A 121 10.29 -14.70 9.07
C ALA A 121 10.66 -15.24 10.45
N LYS A 122 9.78 -15.06 11.45
CA LYS A 122 9.95 -15.60 12.80
C LYS A 122 9.99 -17.12 12.79
N GLY A 123 9.11 -17.79 12.06
CA GLY A 123 9.09 -19.25 11.93
C GLY A 123 10.30 -19.84 11.18
N LYS A 124 11.08 -18.98 10.49
CA LYS A 124 12.31 -19.33 9.78
C LYS A 124 13.57 -18.84 10.51
N ASP A 125 13.43 -18.31 11.72
CA ASP A 125 14.52 -17.71 12.51
C ASP A 125 15.30 -16.62 11.73
N ASP A 126 14.63 -15.87 10.84
CA ASP A 126 15.22 -14.74 10.11
C ASP A 126 15.07 -13.44 10.92
N ALA A 127 15.98 -13.27 11.90
CA ALA A 127 15.98 -12.11 12.79
C ALA A 127 16.12 -10.77 12.04
N HIS A 128 16.90 -10.72 10.96
CA HIS A 128 17.07 -9.50 10.17
C HIS A 128 15.78 -9.09 9.46
N LEU A 129 15.04 -10.05 8.89
CA LEU A 129 13.76 -9.74 8.23
C LEU A 129 12.71 -9.29 9.25
N CYS A 130 12.63 -9.94 10.42
CA CYS A 130 11.75 -9.50 11.50
C CYS A 130 12.05 -8.05 11.92
N ASP A 131 13.32 -7.72 12.15
CA ASP A 131 13.76 -6.38 12.55
C ASP A 131 13.46 -5.34 11.47
N PHE A 132 13.76 -5.64 10.20
CA PHE A 132 13.44 -4.77 9.07
C PHE A 132 11.94 -4.42 9.00
N LEU A 133 11.06 -5.42 9.16
CA LEU A 133 9.61 -5.22 9.13
C LEU A 133 9.14 -4.41 10.35
N GLY A 134 9.70 -4.68 11.53
CA GLY A 134 9.39 -3.97 12.77
C GLY A 134 9.79 -2.49 12.72
N GLN A 135 11.02 -2.20 12.29
CA GLN A 135 11.57 -0.84 12.29
C GLN A 135 10.98 0.04 11.19
N HIS A 136 10.76 -0.52 10.00
CA HIS A 136 10.44 0.31 8.82
C HIS A 136 8.98 0.26 8.40
N CYS A 137 8.23 -0.79 8.76
CA CYS A 137 6.92 -1.04 8.14
C CYS A 137 5.75 -1.03 9.12
N LEU A 138 5.83 -1.83 10.19
CA LEU A 138 4.65 -2.14 11.01
C LEU A 138 4.06 -0.92 11.74
N ASP A 139 4.90 -0.09 12.39
CA ASP A 139 4.42 1.12 13.08
C ASP A 139 3.84 2.15 12.10
N GLN A 140 4.52 2.36 10.97
CA GLN A 140 4.05 3.26 9.91
C GLN A 140 2.67 2.82 9.39
N GLN A 141 2.46 1.52 9.20
CA GLN A 141 1.19 1.01 8.71
C GLN A 141 0.06 1.20 9.72
N VAL A 142 0.33 1.05 11.03
CA VAL A 142 -0.65 1.34 12.09
C VAL A 142 -1.03 2.83 12.08
N HIS A 143 -0.07 3.73 11.88
CA HIS A 143 -0.35 5.17 11.77
C HIS A 143 -1.22 5.49 10.54
N VAL A 144 -0.92 4.87 9.39
CA VAL A 144 -1.73 4.98 8.18
C VAL A 144 -3.17 4.54 8.41
N LEU A 145 -3.37 3.36 9.00
CA LEU A 145 -4.69 2.82 9.31
C LEU A 145 -5.45 3.75 10.27
N LYS A 146 -4.80 4.24 11.32
CA LYS A 146 -5.44 5.17 12.27
C LYS A 146 -5.89 6.46 11.61
N LYS A 147 -5.04 7.03 10.73
CA LYS A 147 -5.34 8.27 10.01
C LYS A 147 -6.53 8.09 9.05
N MET A 148 -6.50 7.03 8.24
CA MET A 148 -7.56 6.76 7.27
C MET A 148 -8.87 6.33 7.93
N GLY A 149 -8.83 5.60 9.04
CA GLY A 149 -10.00 5.33 9.86
C GLY A 149 -10.65 6.62 10.39
N GLY A 150 -9.83 7.60 10.79
CA GLY A 150 -10.31 8.93 11.18
C GLY A 150 -11.00 9.68 10.04
N TYR A 151 -10.42 9.64 8.84
CA TYR A 151 -11.03 10.21 7.64
C TYR A 151 -12.39 9.59 7.29
N LEU A 152 -12.51 8.27 7.39
CA LEU A 152 -13.78 7.58 7.19
C LEU A 152 -14.85 7.99 8.20
N THR A 153 -14.49 8.10 9.48
CA THR A 153 -15.42 8.57 10.52
C THR A 153 -15.92 9.97 10.21
N ASN A 154 -15.03 10.91 9.85
CA ASN A 154 -15.41 12.28 9.54
C ASN A 154 -16.33 12.35 8.31
N LEU A 155 -15.97 11.69 7.21
CA LEU A 155 -16.79 11.68 5.98
C LEU A 155 -18.21 11.14 6.24
N ARG A 156 -18.33 10.06 7.02
CA ARG A 156 -19.64 9.49 7.39
C ARG A 156 -20.44 10.43 8.30
N GLN A 157 -19.80 11.04 9.30
CA GLN A 157 -20.46 11.99 10.21
C GLN A 157 -20.91 13.27 9.51
N MET A 158 -20.19 13.70 8.48
CA MET A 158 -20.59 14.84 7.62
C MET A 158 -21.73 14.48 6.65
N GLY A 159 -22.12 13.21 6.56
CA GLY A 159 -23.22 12.74 5.72
C GLY A 159 -22.84 12.46 4.26
N ALA A 160 -21.57 12.18 3.95
CA ALA A 160 -21.18 11.70 2.63
C ALA A 160 -21.68 10.26 2.39
N PRO A 161 -22.05 9.87 1.15
CA PRO A 161 -22.04 10.69 -0.07
C PRO A 161 -23.34 11.50 -0.30
N GLU A 162 -24.39 11.33 0.51
CA GLU A 162 -25.70 11.92 0.27
C GLU A 162 -25.68 13.46 0.37
N GLN A 163 -24.80 14.01 1.21
CA GLN A 163 -24.59 15.44 1.36
C GLN A 163 -23.43 15.91 0.47
N GLY A 164 -23.74 16.50 -0.69
CA GLY A 164 -22.71 16.94 -1.65
C GLY A 164 -21.68 17.94 -1.09
N LEU A 165 -22.06 18.76 -0.10
CA LEU A 165 -21.15 19.68 0.59
C LEU A 165 -20.13 18.96 1.49
N ALA A 166 -20.42 17.74 1.94
CA ALA A 166 -19.57 17.01 2.88
C ALA A 166 -18.19 16.74 2.29
N GLU A 167 -18.12 16.20 1.07
CA GLU A 167 -16.85 15.87 0.42
C GLU A 167 -16.07 17.13 0.03
N TYR A 168 -16.75 18.20 -0.37
CA TYR A 168 -16.11 19.48 -0.65
C TYR A 168 -15.46 20.09 0.61
N LEU A 169 -16.19 20.15 1.72
CA LEU A 169 -15.65 20.68 2.98
C LEU A 169 -14.51 19.79 3.51
N PHE A 170 -14.65 18.48 3.38
CA PHE A 170 -13.60 17.54 3.77
C PHE A 170 -12.34 17.71 2.92
N ASP A 171 -12.49 17.87 1.59
CA ASP A 171 -11.40 18.20 0.67
C ASP A 171 -10.65 19.44 1.14
N LYS A 172 -11.35 20.53 1.50
CA LYS A 172 -10.71 21.81 1.86
C LYS A 172 -10.12 21.86 3.26
N LEU A 173 -10.75 21.18 4.22
CA LEU A 173 -10.46 21.40 5.64
C LEU A 173 -9.70 20.23 6.30
N SER A 174 -9.60 19.06 5.64
CA SER A 174 -9.00 17.85 6.25
C SER A 174 -7.87 17.21 5.42
N LEU A 175 -7.89 17.34 4.09
CA LEU A 175 -6.88 16.78 3.17
C LEU A 175 -5.91 17.86 2.66
#